data_AF-A0A1E3H0G8-F1
#
_entry.id   AF-A0A1E3H0G8-F1
#
_cell.length_a   1.000
_cell.length_b   1.000
_cell.length_c   1.000
_cell.angle_alpha   90.00
_cell.angle_beta   90.00
_cell.angle_gamma   90.00
#
_symmetry.space_group_name_H-M   'P 1'
#
loop_
_entity.id
_entity.type
_entity.pdbx_description
1 polymer ?
#
loop_
_entity_poly.entity_id
_entity_poly.type
_entity_poly.pdbx_seq_one_letter_code
_entity_poly.pdbx_strand_id
1 'polypeptide(L)'
;MVDRDGRLASASGRLSAGRIELAEGEDVDVLLERGQIDVRWDPSDRAIVISPSYASFPAGSALMSGRVHPPASEDVRWRYALSLTASDGTPGAAGRRGGARLSGSYDPAAGQFAIDSLVVDDEQTRFSAALSMSHHSRAPCWGCRGLPSASRSTS
;
A
#
# COMPACT_ATOMS: atom_id res chain seq x y z
N MET A 1 16.85 -8.01 -9.97
CA MET A 1 17.54 -8.39 -11.23
C MET A 1 17.20 -7.35 -12.28
N VAL A 2 18.23 -6.87 -12.97
CA VAL A 2 18.14 -5.83 -13.99
C VAL A 2 18.49 -6.50 -15.33
N ASP A 3 17.76 -6.18 -16.40
CA ASP A 3 18.06 -6.70 -17.73
C ASP A 3 19.33 -6.07 -18.34
N ARG A 4 19.68 -6.47 -19.57
CA ARG A 4 20.86 -5.96 -20.29
C ARG A 4 20.78 -4.47 -20.61
N ASP A 5 19.59 -3.88 -20.57
CA ASP A 5 19.34 -2.47 -20.87
C ASP A 5 19.27 -1.61 -19.60
N GLY A 6 19.60 -2.16 -18.44
CA GLY A 6 19.57 -1.44 -17.18
C GLY A 6 18.15 -1.27 -16.59
N ARG A 7 17.15 -1.99 -17.11
CA ARG A 7 15.76 -1.91 -16.62
C ARG A 7 15.47 -2.99 -15.59
N LEU A 8 14.59 -2.69 -14.64
CA LEU A 8 14.16 -3.69 -13.65
C LEU A 8 13.47 -4.85 -14.38
N ALA A 9 14.03 -6.06 -14.32
CA ALA A 9 13.42 -7.27 -14.90
C ALA A 9 12.54 -7.98 -13.86
N SER A 10 13.07 -8.14 -12.64
CA SER A 10 12.34 -8.68 -11.50
C SER A 10 12.93 -8.20 -10.18
N ALA A 11 12.10 -8.15 -9.15
CA ALA A 11 12.53 -7.93 -7.78
C ALA A 11 11.66 -8.75 -6.83
N SER A 12 12.28 -9.20 -5.75
CA SER A 12 11.59 -9.82 -4.63
C SER A 12 11.96 -9.03 -3.38
N GLY A 13 10.97 -8.76 -2.55
CA GLY A 13 11.13 -8.00 -1.33
C GLY A 13 10.40 -8.65 -0.18
N ARG A 14 10.99 -8.57 1.01
CA ARG A 14 10.29 -8.91 2.25
C ARG A 14 9.83 -7.61 2.89
N LEU A 15 8.54 -7.52 3.19
CA LEU A 15 7.94 -6.41 3.92
C LEU A 15 7.60 -6.87 5.33
N SER A 16 7.89 -6.01 6.29
CA SER A 16 7.42 -6.11 7.67
C SER A 16 6.95 -4.71 8.06
N ALA A 17 5.69 -4.58 8.44
CA ALA A 17 5.13 -3.31 8.88
C ALA A 17 4.65 -3.45 10.33
N GLY A 18 5.01 -2.47 11.16
CA GLY A 18 4.61 -2.40 12.56
C GLY A 18 3.13 -2.05 12.73
N ARG A 19 2.69 -1.91 13.99
CA ARG A 19 1.31 -1.63 14.37
C ARG A 19 0.78 -0.38 13.65
N ILE A 20 -0.40 -0.51 13.03
CA ILE A 20 -1.16 0.62 12.49
C ILE A 20 -2.35 0.82 13.43
N GLU A 21 -2.37 1.94 14.13
CA GLU A 21 -3.50 2.35 14.96
C GLU A 21 -4.48 3.13 14.07
N LEU A 22 -5.65 2.57 13.80
CA LEU A 22 -6.74 3.33 13.19
C LEU A 22 -7.37 4.17 14.30
N ALA A 23 -7.40 5.49 14.11
CA ALA A 23 -7.99 6.38 15.10
C ALA A 23 -9.49 6.07 15.25
N GLU A 24 -9.95 6.05 16.51
CA GLU A 24 -11.31 5.78 17.00
C GLU A 24 -11.61 4.32 17.41
N GLY A 25 -11.10 3.95 18.60
CA GLY A 25 -11.83 3.10 19.57
C GLY A 25 -11.90 1.61 19.31
N GLU A 26 -11.64 1.14 18.09
CA GLU A 26 -11.45 -0.28 17.80
C GLU A 26 -9.98 -0.55 17.48
N ASP A 27 -9.29 -1.23 18.39
CA ASP A 27 -7.93 -1.72 18.18
C ASP A 27 -7.97 -2.83 17.11
N VAL A 28 -7.98 -2.45 15.83
CA VAL A 28 -7.70 -3.40 14.76
C VAL A 28 -6.18 -3.48 14.64
N ASP A 29 -5.58 -4.46 15.31
CA ASP A 29 -4.17 -4.78 15.15
C ASP A 29 -3.92 -5.38 13.76
N VAL A 30 -3.85 -4.54 12.72
CA VAL A 30 -3.33 -4.93 11.41
C VAL A 30 -1.81 -4.91 11.48
N LEU A 31 -1.24 -5.87 12.21
CA LEU A 31 0.20 -6.07 12.24
C LEU A 31 0.59 -6.98 11.08
N LEU A 32 1.33 -6.47 10.10
CA LEU A 32 1.94 -7.33 9.09
C LEU A 32 3.18 -7.99 9.68
N GLU A 33 3.03 -9.21 10.20
CA GLU A 33 4.13 -9.96 10.80
C GLU A 33 5.18 -10.34 9.75
N ARG A 34 4.70 -10.76 8.56
CA ARG A 34 5.56 -11.15 7.44
C ARG A 34 4.80 -10.99 6.13
N GLY A 35 5.32 -10.15 5.25
CA GLY A 35 4.94 -10.10 3.84
C GLY A 35 6.11 -10.49 2.96
N GLN A 36 5.85 -11.31 1.94
CA GLN A 36 6.74 -11.45 0.80
C GLN A 36 6.01 -10.93 -0.43
N ILE A 37 6.64 -9.98 -1.13
CA ILE A 37 6.14 -9.46 -2.40
C ILE A 37 7.13 -9.80 -3.49
N ASP A 38 6.62 -10.46 -4.52
CA ASP A 38 7.35 -10.78 -5.74
C ASP A 38 6.80 -9.93 -6.89
N VAL A 39 7.67 -9.12 -7.48
CA VAL A 39 7.33 -8.27 -8.62
C VAL A 39 8.19 -8.58 -9.83
N ARG A 40 7.58 -8.50 -11.02
CA ARG A 40 8.29 -8.58 -12.29
C ARG A 40 7.85 -7.47 -13.22
N TRP A 41 8.75 -7.04 -14.08
CA TRP A 41 8.37 -6.17 -15.19
C TRP A 41 7.80 -7.00 -16.34
N ASP A 42 6.70 -6.54 -16.92
CA ASP A 42 6.12 -7.05 -18.14
C ASP A 42 6.28 -6.01 -19.25
N PRO A 43 7.26 -6.19 -20.17
CA PRO A 43 7.50 -5.22 -21.22
C PRO A 43 6.39 -5.18 -22.28
N SER A 44 5.60 -6.24 -22.43
CA SER A 44 4.54 -6.31 -23.43
C SER A 44 3.35 -5.42 -23.07
N ASP A 45 3.04 -5.34 -21.78
CA ASP A 45 1.94 -4.56 -21.21
C ASP A 45 2.44 -3.28 -20.51
N ARG A 46 3.77 -3.06 -20.54
CA ARG A 46 4.46 -1.99 -19.82
C ARG A 46 3.98 -1.90 -18.37
N ALA A 47 3.97 -3.03 -17.66
CA ALA A 47 3.36 -3.14 -16.33
C ALA A 47 4.31 -3.80 -15.33
N ILE A 48 4.23 -3.37 -14.07
CA ILE A 48 4.76 -4.11 -12.94
C ILE A 48 3.71 -5.15 -12.55
N VAL A 49 4.04 -6.41 -12.69
CA VAL A 49 3.19 -7.53 -12.27
C VAL A 49 3.58 -7.94 -10.87
N ILE A 50 2.61 -7.92 -9.97
CA ILE A 50 2.70 -8.47 -8.63
C ILE A 50 2.24 -9.92 -8.71
N SER A 51 3.19 -10.84 -8.64
CA SER A 51 2.89 -12.27 -8.56
C SER A 51 2.15 -12.58 -7.26
N PRO A 52 1.37 -13.67 -7.18
CA PRO A 52 0.74 -14.10 -5.93
C PRO A 52 1.74 -14.10 -4.77
N SER A 53 1.52 -13.17 -3.86
CA SER A 53 2.43 -12.74 -2.80
C SER A 53 1.72 -12.89 -1.46
N TYR A 54 2.38 -13.49 -0.48
CA TYR A 54 1.77 -13.86 0.80
C TYR A 54 2.05 -12.82 1.89
N ALA A 55 1.04 -12.53 2.69
CA ALA A 55 1.10 -11.71 3.89
C ALA A 55 0.47 -12.47 5.07
N SER A 56 1.15 -12.53 6.21
CA SER A 56 0.59 -13.02 7.48
C SER A 56 0.32 -11.88 8.45
N PHE A 57 -0.78 -12.05 9.17
CA PHE A 57 -1.27 -11.17 10.22
C PHE A 57 -1.59 -12.04 11.46
N PRO A 58 -1.65 -11.48 12.68
CA PRO A 58 -2.01 -12.25 13.87
C PRO A 58 -3.38 -12.95 13.73
N ALA A 59 -4.33 -12.29 13.05
CA ALA A 59 -5.67 -12.79 12.83
C ALA A 59 -5.84 -13.67 11.58
N GLY A 60 -4.80 -13.88 10.76
CA GLY A 60 -4.94 -14.66 9.53
C GLY A 60 -3.87 -14.40 8.48
N SER A 61 -4.23 -14.61 7.22
CA SER A 61 -3.30 -14.42 6.10
C SER A 61 -3.99 -13.87 4.86
N ALA A 62 -3.23 -13.27 3.96
CA ALA A 62 -3.71 -12.83 2.67
C ALA A 62 -2.73 -13.19 1.55
N LEU A 63 -3.29 -13.50 0.39
CA LEU A 63 -2.58 -13.57 -0.88
C LEU A 63 -2.94 -12.35 -1.72
N MET A 64 -1.96 -11.60 -2.18
CA MET A 64 -2.12 -10.43 -3.04
C MET A 64 -1.50 -10.70 -4.40
N SER A 65 -2.17 -10.26 -5.47
CA SER A 65 -1.63 -10.25 -6.82
C SER A 65 -2.20 -9.09 -7.60
N GLY A 66 -1.58 -8.71 -8.71
CA GLY A 66 -2.13 -7.64 -9.52
C GLY A 66 -1.14 -7.03 -10.49
N ARG A 67 -1.52 -5.87 -11.02
CA ARG A 67 -0.72 -5.10 -11.96
C ARG A 67 -0.70 -3.64 -11.55
N VAL A 68 0.43 -3.01 -11.81
CA VAL A 68 0.64 -1.58 -11.66
C VAL A 68 1.24 -1.06 -12.95
N HIS A 69 0.53 -0.14 -13.61
CA HIS A 69 0.97 0.51 -14.83
C HIS A 69 1.62 1.85 -14.46
N PRO A 70 2.89 2.06 -14.81
CA PRO A 70 3.52 3.36 -14.71
C PRO A 70 2.85 4.34 -15.67
N PRO A 71 2.98 5.65 -15.39
CA PRO A 71 2.46 6.69 -16.26
C PRO A 71 2.93 6.57 -17.72
N ALA A 72 2.04 6.88 -18.65
CA ALA A 72 2.42 7.24 -20.02
C ALA A 72 3.13 8.61 -20.00
N SER A 73 3.92 8.95 -21.01
CA SER A 73 4.83 10.12 -21.00
C SER A 73 4.18 11.48 -20.68
N GLU A 74 2.85 11.60 -20.78
CA GLU A 74 2.09 12.81 -20.49
C GLU A 74 1.22 12.73 -19.22
N ASP A 75 0.97 11.51 -18.70
CA ASP A 75 0.26 11.32 -17.43
C ASP A 75 1.33 11.22 -16.31
N VAL A 76 1.05 11.72 -15.11
CA VAL A 76 1.92 11.48 -13.94
C VAL A 76 1.37 10.36 -13.05
N ARG A 77 0.14 9.92 -13.34
CA ARG A 77 -0.59 8.97 -12.50
C ARG A 77 -0.21 7.54 -12.84
N TRP A 78 0.09 6.80 -11.78
CA TRP A 78 0.20 5.35 -11.81
C TRP A 78 -1.19 4.76 -11.76
N ARG A 79 -1.46 3.69 -12.50
CA ARG A 79 -2.73 2.95 -12.41
C ARG A 79 -2.48 1.58 -11.82
N TYR A 80 -3.41 1.09 -11.00
CA TYR A 80 -3.28 -0.23 -10.41
C TYR A 80 -4.58 -1.01 -10.47
N ALA A 81 -4.46 -2.33 -10.51
CA ALA A 81 -5.54 -3.29 -10.32
C ALA A 81 -4.99 -4.46 -9.50
N LEU A 82 -5.49 -4.62 -8.28
CA LEU A 82 -5.02 -5.60 -7.30
C LEU A 82 -6.17 -6.52 -6.89
N SER A 83 -5.84 -7.77 -6.60
CA SER A 83 -6.73 -8.77 -6.03
C SER A 83 -6.09 -9.32 -4.76
N LEU A 84 -6.90 -9.45 -3.72
CA LEU A 84 -6.54 -9.99 -2.43
C LEU A 84 -7.48 -11.14 -2.09
N THR A 85 -6.93 -12.21 -1.53
CA THR A 85 -7.69 -13.30 -0.92
C THR A 85 -7.21 -13.46 0.50
N ALA A 86 -8.05 -13.15 1.47
CA ALA A 86 -7.78 -13.32 2.89
C ALA A 86 -8.36 -14.64 3.41
N SER A 87 -7.68 -15.24 4.38
CA SER A 87 -8.15 -16.38 5.16
C SER A 87 -8.07 -16.04 6.64
N ASP A 88 -9.16 -16.25 7.35
CA ASP A 88 -9.25 -16.06 8.80
C ASP A 88 -8.51 -17.19 9.53
N GLY A 89 -7.59 -16.81 10.41
CA GLY A 89 -6.79 -17.71 11.23
C GLY A 89 -7.30 -17.86 12.66
N THR A 90 -8.39 -17.19 13.03
CA THR A 90 -8.90 -17.22 14.40
C THR A 90 -9.49 -18.59 14.75
N PRO A 91 -9.27 -19.11 15.98
CA PRO A 91 -9.83 -20.38 16.42
C PRO A 91 -11.37 -20.37 16.32
N GLY A 92 -11.93 -21.30 15.54
CA GLY A 92 -13.37 -21.39 15.30
C GLY A 92 -13.87 -20.73 14.01
N ALA A 93 -13.04 -19.91 13.35
CA ALA A 93 -13.33 -19.32 12.03
C ALA A 93 -12.73 -20.15 10.86
N ALA A 94 -12.25 -21.36 11.16
CA ALA A 94 -11.51 -22.20 10.22
C ALA A 94 -12.29 -22.39 8.91
N GLY A 95 -11.83 -21.72 7.85
CA GLY A 95 -12.40 -21.81 6.51
C GLY A 95 -12.96 -20.50 5.95
N ARG A 96 -13.21 -19.47 6.78
CA ARG A 96 -13.74 -18.20 6.28
C ARG A 96 -12.73 -17.52 5.36
N ARG A 97 -13.12 -17.34 4.10
CA ARG A 97 -12.32 -16.65 3.09
C ARG A 97 -13.07 -15.42 2.59
N GLY A 98 -12.32 -14.33 2.46
CA GLY A 98 -12.79 -13.09 1.87
C GLY A 98 -11.92 -12.73 0.68
N GLY A 99 -12.55 -12.33 -0.41
CA GLY A 99 -11.90 -11.72 -1.57
C GLY A 99 -12.04 -10.20 -1.53
N ALA A 100 -11.01 -9.51 -1.97
CA ALA A 100 -11.12 -8.10 -2.32
C ALA A 100 -10.49 -7.85 -3.69
N ARG A 101 -11.09 -6.97 -4.48
CA ARG A 101 -10.54 -6.45 -5.72
C ARG A 101 -10.54 -4.95 -5.64
N LEU A 102 -9.41 -4.32 -5.90
CA LEU A 102 -9.34 -2.87 -5.99
C LEU A 102 -8.66 -2.43 -7.27
N SER A 103 -9.16 -1.35 -7.85
CA SER A 103 -8.51 -0.64 -8.96
C SER A 103 -8.54 0.85 -8.73
N GLY A 104 -7.56 1.54 -9.27
CA GLY A 104 -7.43 2.96 -9.03
C GLY A 104 -6.18 3.58 -9.62
N SER A 105 -5.84 4.75 -9.08
CA SER A 105 -4.65 5.48 -9.45
C SER A 105 -3.91 6.08 -8.26
N TYR A 106 -2.62 6.33 -8.46
CA TYR A 106 -1.77 7.07 -7.54
C TYR A 106 -1.14 8.26 -8.26
N ASP A 107 -1.39 9.46 -7.76
CA ASP A 107 -0.75 10.69 -8.19
C ASP A 107 0.41 11.01 -7.23
N PRO A 108 1.68 10.83 -7.65
CA PRO A 108 2.83 11.13 -6.81
C PRO A 108 3.00 12.63 -6.55
N ALA A 109 2.54 13.51 -7.44
CA ALA A 109 2.64 14.95 -7.25
C ALA A 109 1.68 15.45 -6.18
N ALA A 110 0.47 14.88 -6.13
CA ALA A 110 -0.52 15.17 -5.09
C ALA A 110 -0.37 14.30 -3.83
N GLY A 111 0.46 13.25 -3.87
CA GLY A 111 0.56 12.27 -2.78
C GLY A 111 -0.77 11.54 -2.53
N GLN A 112 -1.56 11.32 -3.59
CA GLN A 112 -2.96 10.92 -3.49
C GLN A 112 -3.20 9.56 -4.12
N PHE A 113 -3.86 8.68 -3.38
CA PHE A 113 -4.47 7.45 -3.87
C PHE A 113 -5.95 7.70 -4.17
N ALA A 114 -6.39 7.32 -5.37
CA ALA A 114 -7.80 7.24 -5.74
C ALA A 114 -8.13 5.78 -6.01
N ILE A 115 -9.01 5.20 -5.20
CA ILE A 115 -9.57 3.86 -5.40
C ILE A 115 -10.90 4.05 -6.12
N ASP A 116 -10.89 3.87 -7.43
CA ASP A 116 -12.07 4.03 -8.29
C ASP A 116 -13.09 2.90 -8.07
N SER A 117 -12.60 1.71 -7.72
CA SER A 117 -13.43 0.56 -7.40
C SER A 117 -12.74 -0.28 -6.33
N LEU A 118 -13.45 -0.53 -5.23
CA LEU A 118 -13.16 -1.55 -4.25
C LEU A 118 -14.37 -2.46 -4.19
N VAL A 119 -14.19 -3.75 -4.42
CA VAL A 119 -15.20 -4.78 -4.22
C VAL A 119 -14.67 -5.75 -3.19
N VAL A 120 -15.39 -5.91 -2.09
CA VAL A 120 -15.14 -6.94 -1.08
C VAL A 120 -16.26 -7.95 -1.17
N ASP A 121 -15.90 -9.23 -1.20
CA ASP A 121 -16.81 -10.35 -1.39
C ASP A 121 -16.39 -11.46 -0.43
N ASP A 122 -17.25 -11.81 0.51
CA ASP A 122 -17.12 -12.99 1.34
C ASP A 122 -18.39 -13.84 1.26
N GLU A 123 -18.43 -14.96 1.99
CA GLU A 123 -19.56 -15.91 1.94
C GLU A 123 -20.92 -15.29 2.32
N GLN A 124 -20.93 -14.15 3.02
CA GLN A 124 -22.14 -13.54 3.58
C GLN A 124 -22.40 -12.12 3.08
N THR A 125 -21.37 -11.44 2.57
CA THR A 125 -21.39 -10.01 2.33
C THR A 125 -20.69 -9.67 1.04
N ARG A 126 -21.36 -8.83 0.25
CA ARG A 126 -20.72 -8.12 -0.84
C ARG A 126 -20.83 -6.63 -0.61
N PHE A 127 -19.69 -5.96 -0.65
CA PHE A 127 -19.57 -4.52 -0.47
C PHE A 127 -18.85 -3.91 -1.68
N SER A 128 -19.23 -2.69 -2.05
CA SER A 128 -18.55 -1.96 -3.12
C SER A 128 -18.46 -0.48 -2.76
N ALA A 129 -17.28 0.11 -3.00
CA ALA A 129 -17.01 1.51 -2.69
C ALA A 129 -15.99 2.13 -3.65
N ALA A 130 -15.94 3.46 -3.63
CA ALA A 130 -14.84 4.25 -4.17
C ALA A 130 -14.30 5.14 -3.03
N LEU A 131 -12.99 5.30 -2.95
CA LEU A 131 -12.30 5.97 -1.84
C LEU A 131 -11.21 6.88 -2.39
N SER A 132 -10.90 7.96 -1.68
CA SER A 132 -9.69 8.74 -1.95
C SER A 132 -8.94 8.99 -0.65
N MET A 133 -7.63 8.82 -0.69
CA MET A 133 -6.73 9.00 0.45
C MET A 133 -5.57 9.88 0.03
N SER A 134 -5.33 10.94 0.78
CA SER A 134 -4.19 11.84 0.58
C SER A 134 -3.18 11.65 1.72
N HIS A 135 -1.94 11.31 1.39
CA HIS A 135 -0.85 11.32 2.36
C HIS A 135 -0.11 12.64 2.29
N HIS A 136 -0.22 13.42 3.37
CA HIS A 136 0.56 14.63 3.54
C HIS A 136 1.80 14.28 4.35
N SER A 137 2.96 14.18 3.70
CA SER A 137 4.20 14.14 4.46
C SER A 137 4.40 15.50 5.12
N ARG A 138 4.40 15.54 6.46
CA ARG A 138 5.01 16.67 7.15
C ARG A 138 6.51 16.51 6.91
N ALA A 139 7.06 17.31 6.00
CA ALA A 139 8.51 17.48 5.96
C ALA A 139 8.97 17.83 7.39
N PRO A 140 9.96 17.13 7.96
CA PRO A 140 10.48 17.53 9.25
C PRO A 140 11.07 18.94 9.06
N CYS A 141 10.57 19.91 9.81
CA CYS A 141 11.02 21.29 9.75
C CYS A 141 12.45 21.37 10.32
N TRP A 142 13.48 20.99 9.56
CA TRP A 142 14.90 21.12 9.93
C TRP A 142 15.38 22.59 9.94
N GLY A 143 14.48 23.53 10.23
CA GLY A 143 14.73 24.97 10.16
C GLY A 143 14.04 25.80 11.25
N CYS A 144 13.20 25.21 12.12
CA CYS A 144 12.70 25.92 13.30
C CYS A 144 13.76 25.94 14.42
N ARG A 145 15.00 26.33 14.11
CA ARG A 145 15.92 26.81 15.16
C ARG A 145 15.42 28.19 15.55
N GLY A 146 14.80 28.28 16.71
CA GLY A 146 14.59 29.54 17.40
C GLY A 146 15.92 30.30 17.45
N LEU A 147 15.94 31.47 16.82
CA LEU A 147 16.97 32.48 17.06
C LEU A 147 16.91 32.84 18.56
N PRO A 148 18.02 32.78 19.30
CA PRO A 148 18.05 33.33 20.65
C PRO A 148 17.87 34.84 20.56
N SER A 149 16.85 35.37 21.23
CA SER A 149 16.68 36.81 21.42
C SER A 149 17.86 37.34 22.23
N ALA A 150 18.75 38.10 21.58
CA ALA A 150 19.79 38.83 22.28
C ALA A 150 19.16 40.02 23.04
N SER A 151 18.98 39.88 24.35
CA SER A 151 18.76 41.02 25.24
C SER A 151 20.11 41.72 25.47
N ARG A 152 20.36 42.83 24.77
CA ARG A 152 21.39 43.79 25.18
C ARG A 152 20.84 44.62 26.33
N SER A 153 21.34 44.34 27.54
CA SER A 153 21.25 45.25 28.68
C SER A 153 22.35 46.29 28.55
N THR A 154 21.97 47.56 28.36
CA THR A 154 22.84 48.72 28.61
C THR A 154 22.39 49.35 29.92
N SER A 155 23.30 49.39 30.89
CA SER A 155 23.33 50.37 31.98
C SER A 155 24.78 50.58 32.37
#